data_AF-A0BPQ0-F1
#
_entry.id   AF-A0BPQ0-F1
#
_cell.length_a   1.000
_cell.length_b   1.000
_cell.length_c   1.000
_cell.angle_alpha   90.00
_cell.angle_beta   90.00
_cell.angle_gamma   90.00
#
_symmetry.space_group_name_H-M   'P 1'
#
loop_
_entity.id
_entity.type
_entity.pdbx_description
1 polymer ?
#
loop_
_entity_poly.entity_id
_entity_poly.type
_entity_poly.pdbx_seq_one_letter_code
_entity_poly.pdbx_strand_id
1 'polypeptide(L)'
;MNLSGESTINLESRRSRNKTETKCKSQSPQIKPQFTKYQQQHKKSKTKEKLSQNSEQLPILSRKLNLKSISFTKKRNQFKPATQDLFLKYYIGWGNNEALVKRIMSKRLQWKETTDSSSMLVNFKWQQSERGYRYERLIVSQNYKQLVNHFEHHKEISNKSYLIKNLSQYCEKHKLNVFDYTPLTFVIDFSDENCDYNITQFLKTYEQFAPKKPSSKQMLDVKRRLRGNFCCAYRGELMSQFTKIQLNNTFLAEESTYMWLLKPTFLNRGRGIQIFDNLETLVKLVSEFQEGLKEKALNQKEESSGEDETPKQVQSAQITKKEPNQQIKQQSSGQCIIKSHSFVIQKYIEKPALINKRKFDIRVWGLITHELDAYFFQEGYIRTSSEDFTYNIENTFVHLTNNAIQKYSQNYGQFEDGNQLSFKNYQDYLQSQKINCNVQDLINKMKERIWMVFNSVKNKLNFEDRKYCFEIFGFDFILDADQEVWLIEVNTNPCIEESSPLLKMYIPRMLDDAFKLTLDVLFPPPNSHKQSLPQIYQLPQIKEEQHSDYPVVGYSNDENMWMLLGSLNDRKNKKKK
;
A
#
# COMPACT_ATOMS: atom_id res chain seq x y z
N MET A 1 64.04 16.94 -9.50
CA MET A 1 64.99 18.07 -9.59
C MET A 1 65.85 17.82 -10.82
N ASN A 2 66.04 18.66 -11.82
CA ASN A 2 65.37 19.87 -12.31
C ASN A 2 65.70 19.84 -13.81
N LEU A 3 64.70 19.96 -14.69
CA LEU A 3 64.91 20.17 -16.12
C LEU A 3 64.18 21.45 -16.51
N SER A 4 65.00 22.43 -16.89
CA SER A 4 64.68 23.69 -17.55
C SER A 4 64.38 23.45 -19.04
N GLY A 5 63.51 24.27 -19.62
CA GLY A 5 63.40 24.36 -21.08
C GLY A 5 62.14 25.08 -21.57
N GLU A 6 62.19 26.41 -21.57
CA GLU A 6 61.25 27.29 -22.24
C GLU A 6 61.27 27.09 -23.77
N SER A 7 60.13 27.23 -24.44
CA SER A 7 59.87 28.34 -25.38
C SER A 7 58.64 28.12 -26.27
N THR A 8 57.84 29.18 -26.31
CA THR A 8 56.84 29.63 -27.29
C THR A 8 56.95 29.16 -28.74
N ILE A 9 55.81 28.81 -29.36
CA ILE A 9 55.46 29.21 -30.75
C ILE A 9 53.95 29.48 -30.84
N ASN A 10 53.63 30.63 -31.42
CA ASN A 10 52.31 31.14 -31.80
C ASN A 10 52.19 31.02 -33.33
N LEU A 11 51.05 30.61 -33.90
CA LEU A 11 50.75 30.81 -35.32
C LEU A 11 49.23 30.76 -35.61
N GLU A 12 48.80 31.81 -36.29
CA GLU A 12 47.47 32.17 -36.81
C GLU A 12 46.97 31.13 -37.86
N SER A 13 45.70 31.01 -38.29
CA SER A 13 44.87 32.05 -38.89
C SER A 13 43.52 31.51 -39.45
N ARG A 14 42.55 32.42 -39.64
CA ARG A 14 41.41 32.47 -40.61
C ARG A 14 40.16 31.58 -40.38
N ARG A 15 39.02 32.14 -39.93
CA ARG A 15 37.97 32.99 -40.58
C ARG A 15 36.96 32.27 -41.49
N SER A 16 35.71 32.17 -41.04
CA SER A 16 34.47 32.67 -41.71
C SER A 16 33.22 32.31 -40.89
N ARG A 17 32.59 33.27 -40.21
CA ARG A 17 31.34 33.98 -40.59
C ARG A 17 30.09 33.09 -40.71
N ASN A 18 29.20 33.18 -39.71
CA ASN A 18 27.83 33.71 -39.82
C ASN A 18 26.96 33.15 -38.70
N LYS A 19 26.47 34.01 -37.81
CA LYS A 19 25.06 34.00 -37.36
C LYS A 19 24.76 35.25 -36.54
N THR A 20 23.89 36.04 -37.15
CA THR A 20 23.12 37.17 -36.64
C THR A 20 22.65 37.03 -35.20
N GLU A 21 22.90 38.07 -34.42
CA GLU A 21 22.18 38.41 -33.21
C GLU A 21 20.70 38.67 -33.51
N THR A 22 19.81 38.20 -32.65
CA THR A 22 18.58 38.92 -32.32
C THR A 22 18.17 38.56 -30.91
N LYS A 23 18.24 39.57 -30.03
CA LYS A 23 17.69 39.57 -28.68
C LYS A 23 16.22 39.14 -28.70
N CYS A 24 15.82 38.23 -27.81
CA CYS A 24 14.44 38.20 -27.35
C CYS A 24 14.36 37.82 -25.87
N LYS A 25 13.74 38.73 -25.11
CA LYS A 25 13.44 38.67 -23.69
C LYS A 25 12.50 37.50 -23.40
N SER A 26 12.84 36.63 -22.45
CA SER A 26 11.90 35.65 -21.89
C SER A 26 11.07 36.30 -20.79
N GLN A 27 9.91 36.85 -21.18
CA GLN A 27 8.82 37.17 -20.25
C GLN A 27 8.03 35.89 -19.96
N SER A 28 7.90 35.57 -18.68
CA SER A 28 7.06 34.50 -18.13
C SER A 28 5.58 34.82 -18.35
N PRO A 29 4.74 33.90 -18.89
CA PRO A 29 3.30 34.09 -18.86
C PRO A 29 2.74 33.65 -17.50
N GLN A 30 2.38 34.63 -16.67
CA GLN A 30 1.42 34.44 -15.58
C GLN A 30 0.04 34.17 -16.18
N ILE A 31 -0.46 32.94 -16.08
CA ILE A 31 -1.85 32.62 -16.44
C ILE A 31 -2.73 32.87 -15.21
N LYS A 32 -3.38 34.04 -15.18
CA LYS A 32 -4.56 34.30 -14.35
C LYS A 32 -5.81 33.78 -15.08
N PRO A 33 -6.74 33.07 -14.43
CA PRO A 33 -8.00 32.71 -15.06
C PRO A 33 -8.97 33.91 -15.05
N GLN A 34 -9.30 34.42 -16.24
CA GLN A 34 -10.43 35.34 -16.42
C GLN A 34 -11.72 34.55 -16.59
N PHE A 35 -12.69 34.84 -15.73
CA PHE A 35 -14.10 34.46 -15.88
C PHE A 35 -14.79 35.45 -16.82
N THR A 36 -15.35 34.98 -17.93
CA THR A 36 -16.42 35.71 -18.63
C THR A 36 -17.47 34.77 -19.23
N LYS A 37 -18.69 34.99 -18.74
CA LYS A 37 -20.03 34.76 -19.30
C LYS A 37 -20.12 34.19 -20.72
N TYR A 38 -20.86 33.09 -20.86
CA TYR A 38 -21.82 32.92 -21.96
C TYR A 38 -23.10 32.28 -21.43
N GLN A 39 -24.19 33.04 -21.52
CA GLN A 39 -25.57 32.62 -21.29
C GLN A 39 -26.28 32.58 -22.64
N GLN A 40 -27.17 31.58 -22.76
CA GLN A 40 -28.36 31.51 -23.63
C GLN A 40 -28.19 31.29 -25.14
N GLN A 41 -28.67 30.13 -25.60
CA GLN A 41 -29.76 29.88 -26.58
C GLN A 41 -29.74 28.37 -26.87
N HIS A 42 -30.79 27.58 -26.67
CA HIS A 42 -31.92 27.44 -27.58
C HIS A 42 -33.16 26.86 -26.88
N LYS A 43 -34.33 27.38 -27.29
CA LYS A 43 -35.69 26.92 -26.97
C LYS A 43 -36.18 25.90 -28.02
N LYS A 44 -36.99 24.95 -27.53
CA LYS A 44 -38.19 24.31 -28.11
C LYS A 44 -38.08 23.51 -29.43
N SER A 45 -38.47 22.24 -29.34
CA SER A 45 -39.54 21.69 -30.19
C SER A 45 -40.39 20.68 -29.39
N LYS A 46 -41.71 20.82 -29.51
CA LYS A 46 -42.75 19.91 -29.00
C LYS A 46 -43.19 19.07 -30.19
N THR A 47 -43.38 17.77 -29.99
CA THR A 47 -44.35 17.00 -30.77
C THR A 47 -45.02 15.97 -29.85
N LYS A 48 -46.35 16.01 -29.83
CA LYS A 48 -47.25 15.07 -29.16
C LYS A 48 -47.48 13.89 -30.10
N GLU A 49 -47.58 12.68 -29.57
CA GLU A 49 -48.51 11.68 -30.09
C GLU A 49 -49.01 10.73 -28.99
N LYS A 50 -50.29 10.37 -29.12
CA LYS A 50 -51.16 9.61 -28.19
C LYS A 50 -50.96 8.10 -28.34
N LEU A 51 -51.32 7.30 -27.32
CA LEU A 51 -52.04 6.00 -27.37
C LEU A 51 -52.13 5.45 -25.92
N SER A 52 -53.31 5.52 -25.28
CA SER A 52 -54.42 4.54 -25.22
C SER A 52 -54.29 3.54 -24.07
N GLN A 53 -55.28 3.58 -23.17
CA GLN A 53 -55.56 2.60 -22.11
C GLN A 53 -55.95 1.25 -22.74
N ASN A 54 -55.51 0.14 -22.15
CA ASN A 54 -56.36 -1.05 -21.95
C ASN A 54 -55.77 -1.96 -20.87
N SER A 55 -56.68 -2.38 -19.99
CA SER A 55 -56.56 -3.34 -18.90
C SER A 55 -56.61 -4.78 -19.40
N GLU A 56 -55.80 -5.67 -18.83
CA GLU A 56 -56.16 -7.09 -18.74
C GLU A 56 -55.42 -7.79 -17.58
N GLN A 57 -56.09 -8.76 -16.99
CA GLN A 57 -55.95 -9.32 -15.65
C GLN A 57 -55.32 -10.73 -15.66
N LEU A 58 -54.56 -11.04 -14.58
CA LEU A 58 -54.42 -12.34 -13.86
C LEU A 58 -53.56 -13.49 -14.49
N PRO A 59 -53.03 -14.48 -13.70
CA PRO A 59 -53.46 -14.90 -12.36
C PRO A 59 -52.39 -15.17 -11.28
N ILE A 60 -52.91 -15.16 -10.05
CA ILE A 60 -52.30 -15.50 -8.76
C ILE A 60 -52.37 -17.02 -8.55
N LEU A 61 -51.27 -17.64 -8.12
CA LEU A 61 -51.26 -19.00 -7.55
C LEU A 61 -50.81 -18.95 -6.08
N SER A 62 -51.82 -18.96 -5.21
CA SER A 62 -51.68 -19.14 -3.77
C SER A 62 -51.58 -20.64 -3.43
N ARG A 63 -50.52 -21.07 -2.74
CA ARG A 63 -50.53 -22.30 -1.94
C ARG A 63 -50.53 -21.96 -0.46
N LYS A 64 -51.66 -22.28 0.19
CA LYS A 64 -51.87 -22.25 1.64
C LYS A 64 -50.96 -23.28 2.32
N LEU A 65 -50.30 -22.88 3.40
CA LEU A 65 -49.90 -23.79 4.47
C LEU A 65 -50.50 -23.30 5.79
N ASN A 66 -51.30 -24.18 6.39
CA ASN A 66 -52.00 -24.04 7.65
C ASN A 66 -51.02 -23.88 8.83
N LEU A 67 -51.22 -22.86 9.66
CA LEU A 67 -50.69 -22.86 11.03
C LEU A 67 -51.87 -22.75 12.00
N LYS A 68 -52.07 -23.82 12.78
CA LYS A 68 -53.06 -23.93 13.85
C LYS A 68 -52.79 -22.87 14.92
N SER A 69 -53.86 -22.25 15.40
CA SER A 69 -53.86 -21.31 16.52
C SER A 69 -53.30 -21.97 17.79
N ILE A 70 -52.16 -21.46 18.28
CA ILE A 70 -51.68 -21.74 19.63
C ILE A 70 -51.98 -20.49 20.47
N SER A 71 -52.88 -20.64 21.44
CA SER A 71 -53.17 -19.63 22.45
C SER A 71 -51.99 -19.52 23.43
N PHE A 72 -51.31 -18.38 23.44
CA PHE A 72 -50.30 -18.06 24.46
C PHE A 72 -50.92 -17.18 25.55
N THR A 73 -50.99 -17.74 26.75
CA THR A 73 -51.36 -17.08 28.00
C THR A 73 -50.34 -15.98 28.35
N LYS A 74 -50.83 -14.78 28.65
CA LYS A 74 -50.04 -13.65 29.15
C LYS A 74 -49.44 -13.99 30.52
N LYS A 75 -48.19 -14.46 30.57
CA LYS A 75 -47.34 -14.25 31.74
C LYS A 75 -46.63 -12.91 31.60
N ARG A 76 -47.03 -11.96 32.45
CA ARG A 76 -46.29 -10.71 32.72
C ARG A 76 -44.93 -11.10 33.31
N ASN A 77 -43.93 -11.29 32.46
CA ASN A 77 -42.55 -11.20 32.91
C ASN A 77 -42.24 -9.72 33.09
N GLN A 78 -41.96 -9.33 34.33
CA GLN A 78 -41.36 -8.03 34.64
C GLN A 78 -40.03 -7.95 33.89
N PHE A 79 -40.02 -7.24 32.76
CA PHE A 79 -38.77 -6.78 32.16
C PHE A 79 -38.15 -5.80 33.15
N LYS A 80 -37.10 -6.23 33.87
CA LYS A 80 -36.13 -5.29 34.41
C LYS A 80 -35.62 -4.46 33.23
N PRO A 81 -35.56 -3.13 33.31
CA PRO A 81 -34.89 -2.35 32.28
C PRO A 81 -33.47 -2.91 32.18
N ALA A 82 -33.09 -3.42 31.01
CA ALA A 82 -31.70 -3.73 30.77
C ALA A 82 -30.94 -2.43 31.05
N THR A 83 -30.02 -2.45 32.02
CA THR A 83 -29.01 -1.42 32.16
C THR A 83 -28.41 -1.23 30.77
N GLN A 84 -28.72 -0.10 30.12
CA GLN A 84 -28.11 0.24 28.84
C GLN A 84 -26.60 0.14 29.06
N ASP A 85 -25.98 -0.77 28.32
CA ASP A 85 -24.54 -0.99 28.38
C ASP A 85 -23.90 0.34 27.94
N LEU A 86 -23.46 1.15 28.90
CA LEU A 86 -22.99 2.53 28.68
C LEU A 86 -21.70 2.58 27.85
N PHE A 87 -21.03 1.44 27.70
CA PHE A 87 -19.75 1.32 27.01
C PHE A 87 -19.93 1.01 25.52
N LEU A 88 -19.12 1.68 24.69
CA LEU A 88 -18.90 1.30 23.31
C LEU A 88 -18.09 0.01 23.25
N LYS A 89 -18.41 -0.87 22.30
CA LYS A 89 -17.75 -2.19 22.20
C LYS A 89 -16.77 -2.22 21.03
N TYR A 90 -15.56 -2.71 21.26
CA TYR A 90 -14.60 -2.99 20.18
C TYR A 90 -14.15 -4.44 20.14
N TYR A 91 -13.83 -4.91 18.95
CA TYR A 91 -13.25 -6.22 18.69
C TYR A 91 -11.93 -6.05 17.93
N ILE A 92 -10.87 -6.68 18.43
CA ILE A 92 -9.58 -6.76 17.73
C ILE A 92 -9.33 -8.22 17.34
N GLY A 93 -9.29 -8.48 16.03
CA GLY A 93 -8.92 -9.77 15.46
C GLY A 93 -7.45 -10.09 15.70
N TRP A 94 -7.09 -11.37 15.56
CA TRP A 94 -5.74 -11.85 15.82
C TRP A 94 -4.79 -11.45 14.69
N GLY A 95 -3.51 -11.25 15.02
CA GLY A 95 -2.44 -11.00 14.07
C GLY A 95 -2.20 -9.52 13.78
N ASN A 96 -1.07 -9.24 13.14
CA ASN A 96 -0.58 -7.88 12.87
C ASN A 96 -0.49 -7.03 14.14
N ASN A 97 0.17 -7.53 15.19
CA ASN A 97 0.38 -6.84 16.47
C ASN A 97 -0.92 -6.33 17.13
N GLU A 98 -1.88 -7.23 17.37
CA GLU A 98 -3.15 -6.87 18.01
C GLU A 98 -2.97 -6.29 19.43
N ALA A 99 -1.90 -6.69 20.12
CA ALA A 99 -1.56 -6.19 21.45
C ALA A 99 -1.30 -4.67 21.44
N LEU A 100 -0.62 -4.16 20.42
CA LEU A 100 -0.41 -2.72 20.22
C LEU A 100 -1.74 -1.99 20.05
N VAL A 101 -2.63 -2.51 19.21
CA VAL A 101 -3.94 -1.88 18.98
C VAL A 101 -4.77 -1.85 20.25
N LYS A 102 -4.76 -2.94 21.05
CA LYS A 102 -5.40 -2.98 22.37
C LYS A 102 -4.78 -1.98 23.35
N ARG A 103 -3.45 -1.83 23.34
CA ARG A 103 -2.72 -0.85 24.17
C ARG A 103 -3.11 0.59 23.84
N ILE A 104 -3.37 0.91 22.58
CA ILE A 104 -3.84 2.24 22.15
C ILE A 104 -5.33 2.42 22.47
N MET A 105 -6.14 1.37 22.30
CA MET A 105 -7.57 1.39 22.64
C MET A 105 -7.83 1.54 24.14
N SER A 106 -6.98 0.98 25.01
CA SER A 106 -7.16 1.04 26.47
C SER A 106 -7.14 2.45 27.04
N LYS A 107 -6.62 3.42 26.28
CA LYS A 107 -6.64 4.84 26.62
C LYS A 107 -8.01 5.49 26.44
N ARG A 108 -8.90 4.86 25.67
CA ARG A 108 -10.25 5.37 25.38
C ARG A 108 -11.23 4.77 26.38
N LEU A 109 -11.33 5.38 27.57
CA LEU A 109 -12.07 4.85 28.74
C LEU A 109 -13.54 4.46 28.49
N GLN A 110 -14.18 5.04 27.47
CA GLN A 110 -15.56 4.71 27.08
C GLN A 110 -15.71 3.40 26.30
N TRP A 111 -14.59 2.74 25.96
CA TRP A 111 -14.56 1.54 25.16
C TRP A 111 -14.28 0.29 25.99
N LYS A 112 -14.95 -0.80 25.65
CA LYS A 112 -14.76 -2.11 26.26
C LYS A 112 -14.51 -3.17 25.20
N GLU A 113 -13.47 -3.98 25.40
CA GLU A 113 -13.19 -5.10 24.51
C GLU A 113 -14.31 -6.15 24.61
N THR A 114 -14.67 -6.74 23.47
CA THR A 114 -15.53 -7.92 23.40
C THR A 114 -14.85 -9.02 22.60
N THR A 115 -15.10 -10.27 22.99
CA THR A 115 -14.68 -11.46 22.23
C THR A 115 -15.71 -11.86 21.17
N ASP A 116 -16.95 -11.38 21.28
CA ASP A 116 -18.01 -11.64 20.30
C ASP A 116 -17.84 -10.74 19.07
N SER A 117 -17.11 -11.25 18.08
CA SER A 117 -16.89 -10.59 16.79
C SER A 117 -18.14 -10.58 15.89
N SER A 118 -19.11 -11.44 16.18
CA SER A 118 -20.31 -11.65 15.35
C SER A 118 -21.44 -10.69 15.69
N SER A 119 -21.38 -10.09 16.89
CA SER A 119 -22.41 -9.20 17.40
C SER A 119 -22.62 -7.98 16.50
N MET A 120 -23.88 -7.66 16.26
CA MET A 120 -24.31 -6.38 15.69
C MET A 120 -24.27 -5.26 16.73
N LEU A 121 -23.60 -5.44 17.87
CA LEU A 121 -23.42 -4.40 18.88
C LEU A 121 -21.96 -3.93 18.98
N VAL A 122 -21.06 -4.44 18.14
CA VAL A 122 -19.66 -4.00 18.10
C VAL A 122 -19.55 -2.70 17.31
N ASN A 123 -19.17 -1.62 17.97
CA ASN A 123 -19.03 -0.29 17.37
C ASN A 123 -17.73 -0.13 16.57
N PHE A 124 -16.67 -0.87 16.89
CA PHE A 124 -15.39 -0.83 16.17
C PHE A 124 -14.79 -2.22 16.01
N LYS A 125 -14.45 -2.60 14.77
CA LYS A 125 -13.80 -3.87 14.48
C LYS A 125 -12.49 -3.64 13.75
N TRP A 126 -11.38 -4.00 14.40
CA TRP A 126 -10.06 -4.03 13.80
C TRP A 126 -9.66 -5.47 13.47
N GLN A 127 -9.23 -5.75 12.25
CA GLN A 127 -8.72 -7.08 11.86
C GLN A 127 -7.53 -6.93 10.91
N GLN A 128 -6.75 -8.00 10.76
CA GLN A 128 -5.62 -8.04 9.82
C GLN A 128 -6.04 -8.10 8.34
N SER A 129 -7.26 -8.58 8.05
CA SER A 129 -7.78 -8.75 6.70
C SER A 129 -9.23 -8.30 6.60
N GLU A 130 -9.69 -8.04 5.38
CA GLU A 130 -11.07 -7.69 5.03
C GLU A 130 -12.08 -8.83 5.28
N ARG A 131 -11.58 -10.07 5.44
CA ARG A 131 -12.41 -11.26 5.57
C ARG A 131 -13.30 -11.20 6.83
N GLY A 132 -14.57 -11.57 6.65
CA GLY A 132 -15.55 -11.65 7.73
C GLY A 132 -16.25 -10.33 8.07
N TYR A 133 -15.87 -9.22 7.43
CA TYR A 133 -16.71 -8.02 7.48
C TYR A 133 -17.99 -8.21 6.69
N ARG A 134 -19.06 -7.59 7.20
CA ARG A 134 -20.39 -7.54 6.60
C ARG A 134 -20.64 -6.14 6.07
N TYR A 135 -19.95 -5.80 4.98
CA TYR A 135 -19.94 -4.46 4.38
C TYR A 135 -21.34 -3.95 3.99
N GLU A 136 -22.23 -4.86 3.58
CA GLU A 136 -23.64 -4.61 3.28
C GLU A 136 -24.42 -3.99 4.46
N ARG A 137 -23.93 -4.15 5.69
CA ARG A 137 -24.50 -3.54 6.89
C ARG A 137 -23.97 -2.14 7.16
N LEU A 138 -22.86 -1.75 6.53
CA LEU A 138 -22.22 -0.44 6.68
C LEU A 138 -22.86 0.62 5.77
N ILE A 139 -24.18 0.53 5.62
CA ILE A 139 -25.04 1.46 4.90
C ILE A 139 -25.68 2.47 5.86
N VAL A 140 -26.40 3.45 5.32
CA VAL A 140 -26.92 4.67 5.99
C VAL A 140 -28.00 4.38 7.05
N SER A 141 -27.75 3.51 8.02
CA SER A 141 -28.57 3.48 9.24
C SER A 141 -28.06 4.57 10.18
N GLN A 142 -28.89 5.58 10.47
CA GLN A 142 -28.56 6.61 11.46
C GLN A 142 -28.50 6.04 12.88
N ASN A 143 -29.14 4.90 13.11
CA ASN A 143 -29.34 4.34 14.45
C ASN A 143 -28.22 3.37 14.89
N TYR A 144 -27.32 2.99 13.98
CA TYR A 144 -26.23 2.07 14.30
C TYR A 144 -24.96 2.43 13.54
N LYS A 145 -23.89 2.72 14.28
CA LYS A 145 -22.55 2.99 13.76
C LYS A 145 -21.64 1.83 14.09
N GLN A 146 -21.02 1.23 13.07
CA GLN A 146 -19.96 0.23 13.21
C GLN A 146 -18.81 0.61 12.28
N LEU A 147 -17.66 0.94 12.84
CA LEU A 147 -16.44 1.28 12.09
C LEU A 147 -15.58 0.04 11.85
N VAL A 148 -15.04 -0.11 10.64
CA VAL A 148 -14.08 -1.16 10.27
C VAL A 148 -12.81 -0.56 9.65
N ASN A 149 -11.67 -1.24 9.78
CA ASN A 149 -10.35 -0.76 9.34
C ASN A 149 -9.92 -1.20 7.93
N HIS A 150 -10.88 -1.60 7.08
CA HIS A 150 -10.62 -1.97 5.69
C HIS A 150 -11.76 -1.52 4.77
N PHE A 151 -11.44 -1.03 3.56
CA PHE A 151 -12.43 -0.87 2.49
C PHE A 151 -12.73 -2.19 1.79
N GLU A 152 -13.97 -2.40 1.36
CA GLU A 152 -14.41 -3.63 0.66
C GLU A 152 -13.59 -3.89 -0.61
N HIS A 153 -13.22 -2.83 -1.33
CA HIS A 153 -12.51 -2.89 -2.62
C HIS A 153 -11.06 -2.37 -2.52
N HIS A 154 -10.42 -2.51 -1.36
CA HIS A 154 -9.03 -2.08 -1.15
C HIS A 154 -8.02 -2.70 -2.14
N LYS A 155 -8.37 -3.86 -2.72
CA LYS A 155 -7.56 -4.57 -3.74
C LYS A 155 -7.33 -3.73 -4.99
N GLU A 156 -8.20 -2.78 -5.30
CA GLU A 156 -8.00 -1.80 -6.38
C GLU A 156 -6.68 -1.02 -6.24
N ILE A 157 -6.19 -0.88 -5.00
CA ILE A 157 -4.92 -0.23 -4.68
C ILE A 157 -3.84 -1.29 -4.34
N SER A 158 -4.19 -2.30 -3.54
CA SER A 158 -3.18 -3.17 -2.93
C SER A 158 -2.78 -4.38 -3.77
N ASN A 159 -3.57 -4.75 -4.78
CA ASN A 159 -3.16 -5.75 -5.76
C ASN A 159 -2.31 -5.06 -6.83
N LYS A 160 -1.10 -5.57 -7.10
CA LYS A 160 -0.17 -4.92 -8.03
C LYS A 160 -0.73 -4.78 -9.45
N SER A 161 -1.52 -5.75 -9.92
CA SER A 161 -2.14 -5.69 -11.25
C SER A 161 -3.20 -4.59 -11.32
N TYR A 162 -4.07 -4.49 -10.30
CA TYR A 162 -5.09 -3.44 -10.25
C TYR A 162 -4.48 -2.06 -10.00
N LEU A 163 -3.44 -1.96 -9.17
CA LEU A 163 -2.69 -0.72 -8.96
C LEU A 163 -2.17 -0.16 -10.28
N ILE A 164 -1.47 -0.98 -11.08
CA ILE A 164 -0.92 -0.56 -12.37
C ILE A 164 -2.04 -0.20 -13.33
N LYS A 165 -3.09 -1.03 -13.45
CA LYS A 165 -4.24 -0.75 -14.32
C LYS A 165 -4.91 0.59 -13.99
N ASN A 166 -5.16 0.86 -12.71
CA ASN A 166 -5.83 2.07 -12.24
C ASN A 166 -4.94 3.30 -12.44
N LEU A 167 -3.65 3.19 -12.13
CA LEU A 167 -2.68 4.27 -12.38
C LEU A 167 -2.52 4.57 -13.87
N SER A 168 -2.45 3.55 -14.74
CA SER A 168 -2.37 3.76 -16.19
C SER A 168 -3.58 4.53 -16.72
N GLN A 169 -4.79 4.13 -16.33
CA GLN A 169 -6.03 4.82 -16.72
C GLN A 169 -6.06 6.28 -16.23
N TYR A 170 -5.60 6.52 -15.00
CA TYR A 170 -5.49 7.86 -14.47
C TYR A 170 -4.46 8.69 -15.26
N CYS A 171 -3.24 8.16 -15.46
CA CYS A 171 -2.17 8.86 -16.16
C CYS A 171 -2.58 9.20 -17.60
N GLU A 172 -3.19 8.27 -18.33
CA GLU A 172 -3.69 8.49 -19.69
C GLU A 172 -4.71 9.63 -19.75
N LYS A 173 -5.70 9.61 -18.85
CA LYS A 173 -6.71 10.68 -18.74
C LYS A 173 -6.07 12.05 -18.47
N HIS A 174 -4.95 12.07 -17.76
CA HIS A 174 -4.22 13.27 -17.39
C HIS A 174 -3.03 13.59 -18.32
N LYS A 175 -2.85 12.85 -19.43
CA LYS A 175 -1.73 12.99 -20.38
C LYS A 175 -0.34 12.83 -19.73
N LEU A 176 -0.26 11.99 -18.71
CA LEU A 176 0.96 11.59 -18.03
C LEU A 176 1.39 10.21 -18.49
N ASN A 177 2.68 9.89 -18.34
CA ASN A 177 3.17 8.53 -18.50
C ASN A 177 3.27 7.85 -17.13
N VAL A 178 2.55 6.74 -16.96
CA VAL A 178 2.55 5.96 -15.71
C VAL A 178 3.95 5.48 -15.33
N PHE A 179 4.80 5.20 -16.32
CA PHE A 179 6.16 4.70 -16.10
C PHE A 179 7.18 5.79 -15.76
N ASP A 180 6.74 7.03 -15.56
CA ASP A 180 7.56 8.07 -14.93
C ASP A 180 7.44 8.01 -13.39
N TYR A 181 6.47 7.25 -12.86
CA TYR A 181 6.16 7.19 -11.42
C TYR A 181 6.31 5.81 -10.79
N THR A 182 6.20 4.74 -11.58
CA THR A 182 6.39 3.34 -11.17
C THR A 182 7.25 2.64 -12.21
N PRO A 183 8.08 1.64 -11.84
CA PRO A 183 8.85 0.90 -12.82
C PRO A 183 7.98 0.26 -13.91
N LEU A 184 8.56 0.14 -15.10
CA LEU A 184 7.92 -0.50 -16.25
C LEU A 184 7.42 -1.89 -15.88
N THR A 185 6.11 -2.12 -16.01
CA THR A 185 5.44 -3.28 -15.45
C THR A 185 4.45 -3.89 -16.45
N PHE A 186 4.52 -5.21 -16.62
CA PHE A 186 3.61 -6.03 -17.42
C PHE A 186 2.90 -7.04 -16.52
N VAL A 187 1.59 -7.17 -16.68
CA VAL A 187 0.78 -8.16 -15.96
C VAL A 187 0.52 -9.34 -16.90
N ILE A 188 1.03 -10.51 -16.54
CA ILE A 188 0.85 -11.76 -17.29
C ILE A 188 -0.02 -12.69 -16.46
N ASP A 189 -1.27 -12.82 -16.84
CA ASP A 189 -2.22 -13.74 -16.20
C ASP A 189 -2.67 -14.80 -17.20
N PHE A 190 -2.22 -16.04 -17.06
CA PHE A 190 -2.51 -17.11 -18.02
C PHE A 190 -3.99 -17.51 -18.09
N SER A 191 -4.83 -16.97 -17.20
CA SER A 191 -6.29 -17.10 -17.24
C SER A 191 -7.01 -15.91 -17.89
N ASP A 192 -6.30 -14.82 -18.20
CA ASP A 192 -6.86 -13.60 -18.82
C ASP A 192 -6.79 -13.66 -20.35
N GLU A 193 -7.87 -13.22 -21.00
CA GLU A 193 -7.98 -13.11 -22.46
C GLU A 193 -6.91 -12.18 -23.08
N ASN A 194 -6.45 -11.18 -22.33
CA ASN A 194 -5.44 -10.20 -22.76
C ASN A 194 -3.99 -10.71 -22.60
N CYS A 195 -3.79 -11.90 -22.04
CA CYS A 195 -2.46 -12.38 -21.69
C CYS A 195 -1.51 -12.47 -22.89
N ASP A 196 -1.99 -12.94 -24.04
CA ASP A 196 -1.16 -12.99 -25.25
C ASP A 196 -0.70 -11.60 -25.72
N TYR A 197 -1.58 -10.60 -25.61
CA TYR A 197 -1.24 -9.22 -25.91
C TYR A 197 -0.16 -8.73 -24.93
N ASN A 198 -0.32 -8.95 -23.64
CA ASN A 198 0.64 -8.51 -22.62
C ASN A 198 2.01 -9.20 -22.78
N ILE A 199 2.04 -10.49 -23.08
CA ILE A 199 3.28 -11.22 -23.43
C ILE A 199 3.93 -10.58 -24.65
N THR A 200 3.13 -10.27 -25.69
CA THR A 200 3.64 -9.65 -26.91
C THR A 200 4.22 -8.26 -26.64
N GLN A 201 3.56 -7.43 -25.81
CA GLN A 201 4.06 -6.11 -25.46
C GLN A 201 5.35 -6.18 -24.64
N PHE A 202 5.41 -7.09 -23.67
CA PHE A 202 6.63 -7.35 -22.91
C PHE A 202 7.78 -7.74 -23.84
N LEU A 203 7.58 -8.72 -24.72
CA LEU A 203 8.61 -9.21 -25.62
C LEU A 203 9.09 -8.15 -26.61
N LYS A 204 8.18 -7.35 -27.20
CA LYS A 204 8.55 -6.22 -28.07
C LYS A 204 9.38 -5.18 -27.33
N THR A 205 8.99 -4.87 -26.09
CA THR A 205 9.70 -3.92 -25.23
C THR A 205 11.09 -4.46 -24.87
N TYR A 206 11.17 -5.74 -24.49
CA TYR A 206 12.43 -6.41 -24.20
C TYR A 206 13.37 -6.34 -25.40
N GLU A 207 12.90 -6.72 -26.58
CA GLU A 207 13.67 -6.65 -27.84
C GLU A 207 14.09 -5.22 -28.16
N GLN A 208 13.22 -4.23 -27.95
CA GLN A 208 13.51 -2.82 -28.22
C GLN A 208 14.64 -2.27 -27.36
N PHE A 209 14.69 -2.62 -26.07
CA PHE A 209 15.62 -1.98 -25.12
C PHE A 209 16.76 -2.87 -24.63
N ALA A 210 16.76 -4.17 -24.92
CA ALA A 210 17.85 -5.06 -24.52
C ALA A 210 19.20 -4.57 -25.11
N PRO A 211 20.26 -4.45 -24.29
CA PRO A 211 21.60 -4.09 -24.76
C PRO A 211 22.11 -5.05 -25.83
N LYS A 212 21.85 -6.35 -25.63
CA LYS A 212 22.09 -7.41 -26.62
C LYS A 212 20.77 -7.82 -27.24
N LYS A 213 20.59 -7.51 -28.53
CA LYS A 213 19.35 -7.82 -29.25
C LYS A 213 19.13 -9.32 -29.36
N PRO A 214 17.99 -9.85 -28.87
CA PRO A 214 17.65 -11.25 -29.10
C PRO A 214 17.34 -11.48 -30.58
N SER A 215 17.56 -12.70 -31.07
CA SER A 215 17.20 -13.04 -32.45
C SER A 215 15.69 -13.19 -32.61
N SER A 216 15.13 -12.88 -33.77
CA SER A 216 13.69 -13.07 -34.03
C SER A 216 13.23 -14.53 -33.82
N LYS A 217 14.11 -15.51 -34.07
CA LYS A 217 13.85 -16.93 -33.79
C LYS A 217 13.71 -17.20 -32.28
N GLN A 218 14.59 -16.63 -31.47
CA GLN A 218 14.53 -16.72 -30.01
C GLN A 218 13.24 -16.07 -29.48
N MET A 219 12.90 -14.88 -29.97
CA MET A 219 11.68 -14.17 -29.58
C MET A 219 10.42 -14.98 -29.87
N LEU A 220 10.35 -15.59 -31.06
CA LEU A 220 9.23 -16.44 -31.45
C LEU A 220 9.14 -17.72 -30.60
N ASP A 221 10.28 -18.32 -30.27
CA ASP A 221 10.35 -19.52 -29.44
C ASP A 221 9.88 -19.27 -28.00
N VAL A 222 10.42 -18.21 -27.37
CA VAL A 222 10.00 -17.75 -26.03
C VAL A 222 8.50 -17.48 -26.01
N LYS A 223 7.98 -16.76 -27.00
CA LYS A 223 6.54 -16.50 -27.11
C LYS A 223 5.74 -17.80 -27.20
N ARG A 224 6.18 -18.76 -28.01
CA ARG A 224 5.51 -20.06 -28.17
C ARG A 224 5.49 -20.85 -26.85
N ARG A 225 6.60 -20.88 -26.13
CA ARG A 225 6.72 -21.60 -24.84
C ARG A 225 5.88 -20.96 -23.75
N LEU A 226 5.86 -19.63 -23.64
CA LEU A 226 4.98 -18.92 -22.70
C LEU A 226 3.50 -19.13 -23.07
N ARG A 227 3.15 -19.12 -24.37
CA ARG A 227 1.80 -19.45 -24.87
C ARG A 227 1.39 -20.90 -24.64
N GLY A 228 2.34 -21.83 -24.55
CA GLY A 228 2.05 -23.24 -24.24
C GLY A 228 1.27 -23.41 -22.93
N ASN A 229 1.32 -22.40 -22.06
CA ASN A 229 0.65 -22.39 -20.76
C ASN A 229 -0.76 -21.78 -20.78
N PHE A 230 -1.32 -21.51 -21.96
CA PHE A 230 -2.58 -20.77 -22.13
C PHE A 230 -3.81 -21.70 -22.04
N CYS A 231 -4.86 -21.27 -21.35
CA CYS A 231 -6.07 -22.08 -21.14
C CYS A 231 -7.31 -21.60 -21.95
N CYS A 232 -7.23 -20.50 -22.71
CA CYS A 232 -8.41 -19.89 -23.36
C CYS A 232 -8.17 -19.56 -24.85
N ALA A 233 -9.19 -19.12 -25.60
CA ALA A 233 -9.01 -18.65 -26.98
C ALA A 233 -9.19 -17.14 -27.04
N TYR A 234 -8.29 -16.43 -27.73
CA TYR A 234 -8.35 -14.98 -27.95
C TYR A 234 -9.65 -14.58 -28.66
N ARG A 235 -10.42 -13.64 -28.10
CA ARG A 235 -11.61 -13.04 -28.74
C ARG A 235 -11.69 -11.53 -28.47
N GLY A 236 -11.13 -10.70 -29.35
CA GLY A 236 -11.60 -9.31 -29.51
C GLY A 236 -10.56 -8.18 -29.34
N GLU A 237 -11.06 -6.96 -29.51
CA GLU A 237 -10.32 -5.73 -29.86
C GLU A 237 -9.34 -5.21 -28.79
N LEU A 238 -8.15 -4.85 -29.28
CA LEU A 238 -7.01 -4.34 -28.52
C LEU A 238 -7.23 -2.89 -28.07
N MET A 239 -7.28 -2.68 -26.75
CA MET A 239 -6.98 -1.36 -26.18
C MET A 239 -5.48 -1.25 -25.98
N SER A 240 -4.84 -0.33 -26.71
CA SER A 240 -3.44 0.06 -26.47
C SER A 240 -3.32 0.67 -25.07
N GLN A 241 -2.89 -0.12 -24.08
CA GLN A 241 -2.80 0.35 -22.68
C GLN A 241 -1.59 1.27 -22.43
N PHE A 242 -0.66 1.39 -23.37
CA PHE A 242 0.60 2.08 -23.14
C PHE A 242 0.86 3.12 -24.23
N THR A 243 0.88 4.38 -23.83
CA THR A 243 1.59 5.44 -24.55
C THR A 243 3.04 5.01 -24.79
N LYS A 244 3.66 5.55 -25.86
CA LYS A 244 5.03 5.25 -26.29
C LYS A 244 5.99 5.03 -25.11
N ILE A 245 6.40 3.78 -24.87
CA ILE A 245 7.28 3.41 -23.76
C ILE A 245 8.63 4.10 -23.94
N GLN A 246 9.09 4.78 -22.90
CA GLN A 246 10.44 5.35 -22.80
C GLN A 246 11.12 4.69 -21.60
N LEU A 247 12.32 4.18 -21.80
CA LEU A 247 13.09 3.55 -20.73
C LEU A 247 14.02 4.60 -20.10
N ASN A 248 13.83 4.86 -18.81
CA ASN A 248 14.71 5.73 -18.04
C ASN A 248 16.11 5.08 -17.89
N ASN A 249 17.17 5.90 -17.86
CA ASN A 249 18.55 5.47 -17.68
C ASN A 249 18.82 4.70 -16.38
N THR A 250 17.97 4.83 -15.36
CA THR A 250 18.06 4.05 -14.13
C THR A 250 17.89 2.55 -14.33
N PHE A 251 17.28 2.14 -15.45
CA PHE A 251 16.99 0.74 -15.76
C PHE A 251 18.12 0.04 -16.54
N LEU A 252 19.19 0.76 -16.89
CA LEU A 252 20.33 0.22 -17.63
C LEU A 252 21.64 0.68 -16.98
N ALA A 253 22.25 -0.20 -16.19
CA ALA A 253 23.62 -0.02 -15.69
C ALA A 253 24.63 -0.73 -16.59
N GLU A 254 25.80 -0.13 -16.77
CA GLU A 254 26.84 -0.66 -17.67
C GLU A 254 27.37 -2.02 -17.20
N GLU A 255 27.44 -2.23 -15.89
CA GLU A 255 27.90 -3.48 -15.26
C GLU A 255 26.79 -4.52 -15.04
N SER A 256 25.54 -4.20 -15.41
CA SER A 256 24.37 -5.03 -15.16
C SER A 256 24.03 -5.93 -16.34
N THR A 257 23.33 -7.04 -16.05
CA THR A 257 22.94 -8.04 -17.04
C THR A 257 21.56 -7.79 -17.69
N TYR A 258 21.00 -6.58 -17.57
CA TYR A 258 19.63 -6.22 -18.01
C TYR A 258 18.55 -6.94 -17.18
N MET A 259 18.47 -6.55 -15.92
CA MET A 259 17.72 -7.23 -14.87
C MET A 259 16.21 -6.93 -14.90
N TRP A 260 15.43 -7.94 -14.63
CA TRP A 260 13.97 -7.91 -14.50
C TRP A 260 13.54 -8.70 -13.26
N LEU A 261 12.32 -8.43 -12.82
CA LEU A 261 11.71 -9.05 -11.66
C LEU A 261 10.44 -9.77 -12.08
N LEU A 262 10.29 -11.03 -11.64
CA LEU A 262 9.07 -11.81 -11.73
C LEU A 262 8.48 -12.00 -10.33
N LYS A 263 7.21 -11.62 -10.15
CA LYS A 263 6.50 -11.75 -8.86
C LYS A 263 5.09 -12.32 -9.08
N PRO A 264 4.67 -13.36 -8.34
CA PRO A 264 3.27 -13.79 -8.30
C PRO A 264 2.34 -12.68 -7.76
N THR A 265 1.17 -12.50 -8.37
CA THR A 265 0.28 -11.34 -8.07
C THR A 265 -0.37 -11.35 -6.69
N PHE A 266 -0.41 -12.50 -6.01
CA PHE A 266 -1.09 -12.69 -4.72
C PHE A 266 -0.15 -12.79 -3.50
N LEU A 267 1.17 -12.72 -3.71
CA LEU A 267 2.15 -12.83 -2.62
C LEU A 267 2.67 -11.46 -2.16
N ASN A 268 2.90 -11.37 -0.85
CA ASN A 268 3.42 -10.19 -0.16
C ASN A 268 4.72 -10.51 0.60
N ARG A 269 5.35 -9.49 1.19
CA ARG A 269 6.56 -9.64 2.05
C ARG A 269 7.79 -10.18 1.32
N GLY A 270 7.96 -9.83 0.05
CA GLY A 270 9.08 -10.29 -0.78
C GLY A 270 9.02 -11.77 -1.18
N ARG A 271 7.96 -12.50 -0.81
CA ARG A 271 7.81 -13.92 -1.12
C ARG A 271 7.60 -14.17 -2.61
N GLY A 272 8.26 -15.20 -3.12
CA GLY A 272 8.18 -15.61 -4.53
C GLY A 272 8.73 -14.59 -5.52
N ILE A 273 9.44 -13.54 -5.07
CA ILE A 273 10.13 -12.64 -5.99
C ILE A 273 11.36 -13.35 -6.55
N GLN A 274 11.46 -13.39 -7.88
CA GLN A 274 12.61 -13.93 -8.59
C GLN A 274 13.17 -12.85 -9.52
N ILE A 275 14.49 -12.72 -9.54
CA ILE A 275 15.19 -11.82 -10.45
C ILE A 275 15.71 -12.65 -11.60
N PHE A 276 15.56 -12.14 -12.83
CA PHE A 276 16.08 -12.77 -14.03
C PHE A 276 16.68 -11.71 -14.95
N ASP A 277 17.61 -12.12 -15.79
CA ASP A 277 18.34 -11.23 -16.70
C ASP A 277 18.30 -11.70 -18.16
N ASN A 278 17.61 -12.82 -18.42
CA ASN A 278 17.43 -13.36 -19.75
C ASN A 278 16.08 -14.10 -19.89
N LEU A 279 15.63 -14.21 -21.14
CA LEU A 279 14.32 -14.78 -21.45
C LEU A 279 14.21 -16.29 -21.18
N GLU A 280 15.32 -17.03 -21.17
CA GLU A 280 15.29 -18.47 -20.86
C GLU A 280 15.03 -18.70 -19.38
N THR A 281 15.68 -17.93 -18.51
CA THR A 281 15.39 -17.93 -17.07
C THR A 281 13.93 -17.57 -16.81
N LEU A 282 13.37 -16.58 -17.52
CA LEU A 282 11.95 -16.23 -17.40
C LEU A 282 11.04 -17.42 -17.71
N VAL A 283 11.25 -18.11 -18.83
CA VAL A 283 10.41 -19.26 -19.22
C VAL A 283 10.53 -20.39 -18.20
N LYS A 284 11.75 -20.66 -17.72
CA LYS A 284 12.01 -21.66 -16.67
C LYS A 284 11.24 -21.31 -15.39
N LEU A 285 11.37 -20.09 -14.89
CA LEU A 285 10.71 -19.65 -13.66
C LEU A 285 9.18 -19.74 -13.77
N VAL A 286 8.61 -19.35 -14.91
CA VAL A 286 7.16 -19.47 -15.13
C VAL A 286 6.71 -20.94 -15.05
N SER A 287 7.44 -21.87 -15.66
CA SER A 287 7.15 -23.31 -15.57
C SER A 287 7.23 -23.80 -14.13
N GLU A 288 8.30 -23.44 -13.42
CA GLU A 288 8.50 -23.84 -12.03
C GLU A 288 7.38 -23.33 -11.11
N PHE A 289 6.94 -22.08 -11.29
CA PHE A 289 5.80 -21.55 -10.54
C PHE A 289 4.47 -22.23 -10.86
N GLN A 290 4.27 -22.77 -12.06
CA GLN A 290 3.06 -23.50 -12.41
C GLN A 290 3.07 -24.92 -11.85
N GLU A 291 4.22 -25.58 -11.88
CA GLU A 291 4.42 -26.93 -11.35
C GLU A 291 4.44 -26.95 -9.81
N GLY A 292 4.96 -25.88 -9.20
CA GLY A 292 5.10 -25.70 -7.76
C GLY A 292 6.54 -25.38 -7.38
N LEU A 293 6.88 -24.10 -7.37
CA LEU A 293 8.21 -23.63 -7.02
C LEU A 293 8.42 -23.80 -5.51
N LYS A 294 9.52 -24.45 -5.14
CA LYS A 294 9.93 -24.59 -3.75
C LYS A 294 10.62 -23.30 -3.31
N GLU A 295 10.05 -22.63 -2.32
CA GLU A 295 10.66 -21.41 -1.78
C GLU A 295 11.99 -21.78 -1.08
N LYS A 296 13.07 -21.06 -1.41
CA LYS A 296 14.38 -21.24 -0.76
C LYS A 296 14.20 -21.02 0.74
N ALA A 297 14.63 -21.97 1.56
CA ALA A 297 14.62 -21.81 3.01
C ALA A 297 15.64 -20.72 3.38
N LEU A 298 15.18 -19.68 4.10
CA LEU A 298 16.07 -18.72 4.73
C LEU A 298 16.52 -19.36 6.05
N ASN A 299 17.84 -19.51 6.25
CA ASN A 299 18.40 -20.18 7.43
C ASN A 299 17.84 -19.54 8.71
N GLN A 300 17.07 -20.32 9.46
CA GLN A 300 16.61 -19.92 10.79
C GLN A 300 17.83 -19.99 11.72
N LYS A 301 18.14 -18.91 12.44
CA LYS A 301 19.18 -18.98 13.48
C LYS A 301 18.74 -20.04 14.50
N GLU A 302 19.46 -21.15 14.56
CA GLU A 302 19.45 -22.00 15.75
C GLU A 302 20.06 -21.16 16.87
N GLU A 303 19.26 -20.80 17.87
CA GLU A 303 19.79 -20.32 19.14
C GLU A 303 20.55 -21.48 19.76
N SER A 304 21.86 -21.54 19.51
CA SER A 304 22.76 -22.39 20.28
C SER A 304 22.83 -21.79 21.68
N SER A 305 22.05 -22.36 22.60
CA SER A 305 22.24 -22.19 24.03
C SER A 305 23.64 -22.69 24.39
N GLY A 306 24.59 -21.76 24.57
CA GLY A 306 25.86 -22.03 25.19
C GLY A 306 25.62 -22.53 26.61
N GLU A 307 26.10 -23.73 26.87
CA GLU A 307 26.23 -24.32 28.19
C GLU A 307 27.16 -23.44 29.03
N ASP A 308 26.67 -22.99 30.19
CA ASP A 308 27.53 -22.71 31.34
C ASP A 308 26.87 -23.34 32.57
N GLU A 309 27.56 -24.34 33.11
CA GLU A 309 27.26 -25.07 34.34
C GLU A 309 27.42 -24.13 35.55
N THR A 310 26.49 -23.99 36.50
CA THR A 310 26.34 -24.84 37.71
C THR A 310 25.41 -24.14 38.75
N PRO A 311 24.91 -24.85 39.79
CA PRO A 311 23.53 -24.73 40.26
C PRO A 311 23.36 -24.07 41.64
N LYS A 312 22.17 -23.49 41.91
CA LYS A 312 21.59 -23.48 43.26
C LYS A 312 20.07 -23.74 43.26
N GLN A 313 19.74 -24.81 43.98
CA GLN A 313 18.43 -25.29 44.40
C GLN A 313 17.67 -24.22 45.20
N VAL A 314 16.36 -24.08 44.96
CA VAL A 314 15.32 -24.20 46.01
C VAL A 314 14.06 -24.77 45.37
N GLN A 315 13.61 -25.91 45.89
CA GLN A 315 12.32 -26.54 45.63
C GLN A 315 11.21 -25.81 46.38
N SER A 316 10.01 -25.69 45.79
CA SER A 316 8.83 -26.34 46.36
C SER A 316 7.55 -26.12 45.54
N ALA A 317 6.96 -27.27 45.18
CA ALA A 317 5.55 -27.63 45.26
C ALA A 317 4.52 -27.06 44.26
N GLN A 318 4.23 -27.95 43.31
CA GLN A 318 3.05 -28.11 42.46
C GLN A 318 1.71 -28.02 43.21
N ILE A 319 0.69 -27.42 42.57
CA ILE A 319 -0.68 -27.96 42.55
C ILE A 319 -1.21 -27.90 41.12
N THR A 320 -1.60 -29.08 40.65
CA THR A 320 -2.13 -29.44 39.34
C THR A 320 -3.61 -29.07 39.20
N LYS A 321 -4.04 -28.67 37.99
CA LYS A 321 -5.35 -29.02 37.43
C LYS A 321 -5.32 -28.90 35.91
N LYS A 322 -5.83 -29.98 35.29
CA LYS A 322 -5.72 -30.39 33.88
C LYS A 322 -6.61 -29.53 32.97
N GLU A 323 -6.04 -29.02 31.87
CA GLU A 323 -6.78 -28.61 30.68
C GLU A 323 -6.80 -29.75 29.63
N PRO A 324 -7.85 -29.90 28.80
CA PRO A 324 -7.91 -30.94 27.78
C PRO A 324 -7.18 -30.51 26.50
N ASN A 325 -6.07 -31.19 26.22
CA ASN A 325 -5.46 -31.50 24.93
C ASN A 325 -5.86 -30.64 23.70
N GLN A 326 -5.16 -29.52 23.53
CA GLN A 326 -4.76 -29.08 22.19
C GLN A 326 -3.61 -29.98 21.74
N GLN A 327 -3.85 -30.88 20.79
CA GLN A 327 -2.77 -31.41 19.96
C GLN A 327 -2.27 -30.27 19.08
N ILE A 328 -1.34 -29.50 19.61
CA ILE A 328 -0.39 -28.71 18.83
C ILE A 328 0.44 -29.75 18.09
N LYS A 329 0.05 -30.07 16.85
CA LYS A 329 0.99 -30.69 15.91
C LYS A 329 2.10 -29.67 15.70
N GLN A 330 3.24 -29.94 16.33
CA GLN A 330 4.53 -29.38 15.96
C GLN A 330 4.62 -29.39 14.43
N GLN A 331 4.74 -28.20 13.85
CA GLN A 331 4.91 -28.04 12.42
C GLN A 331 6.19 -28.77 12.03
N SER A 332 6.04 -29.84 11.26
CA SER A 332 7.12 -30.36 10.45
C SER A 332 7.66 -29.22 9.58
N SER A 333 8.96 -29.24 9.33
CA SER A 333 9.70 -28.43 8.35
C SER A 333 9.15 -28.63 6.92
N GLY A 334 7.93 -28.20 6.69
CA GLY A 334 7.22 -28.29 5.43
C GLY A 334 7.69 -27.19 4.50
N GLN A 335 8.48 -27.57 3.50
CA GLN A 335 8.93 -26.69 2.42
C GLN A 335 7.71 -26.00 1.78
N CYS A 336 7.69 -24.66 1.74
CA CYS A 336 6.56 -23.93 1.17
C CYS A 336 6.60 -24.04 -0.36
N ILE A 337 5.55 -24.62 -0.94
CA ILE A 337 5.37 -24.71 -2.40
C ILE A 337 4.49 -23.54 -2.84
N ILE A 338 5.00 -22.75 -3.79
CA ILE A 338 4.28 -21.63 -4.39
C ILE A 338 3.80 -22.05 -5.78
N LYS A 339 2.48 -22.01 -6.00
CA LYS A 339 1.86 -22.21 -7.31
C LYS A 339 1.17 -20.94 -7.79
N SER A 340 1.48 -20.48 -9.00
CA SER A 340 0.86 -19.29 -9.59
C SER A 340 0.65 -19.42 -11.09
N HIS A 341 -0.45 -18.86 -11.58
CA HIS A 341 -0.73 -18.63 -13.00
C HIS A 341 -0.81 -17.14 -13.36
N SER A 342 -0.52 -16.25 -12.40
CA SER A 342 -0.66 -14.80 -12.56
C SER A 342 0.58 -14.10 -11.99
N PHE A 343 1.23 -13.31 -12.83
CA PHE A 343 2.55 -12.74 -12.60
C PHE A 343 2.62 -11.27 -12.98
N VAL A 344 3.51 -10.58 -12.28
CA VAL A 344 4.00 -9.27 -12.65
C VAL A 344 5.44 -9.44 -13.13
N ILE A 345 5.70 -9.01 -14.37
CA ILE A 345 7.05 -8.81 -14.89
C ILE A 345 7.35 -7.32 -14.80
N GLN A 346 8.36 -6.96 -14.03
CA GLN A 346 8.71 -5.56 -13.77
C GLN A 346 10.18 -5.31 -14.08
N LYS A 347 10.49 -4.18 -14.71
CA LYS A 347 11.88 -3.79 -14.93
C LYS A 347 12.55 -3.45 -13.61
N TYR A 348 13.71 -4.07 -13.35
CA TYR A 348 14.50 -3.80 -12.14
C TYR A 348 15.20 -2.45 -12.25
N ILE A 349 15.19 -1.66 -11.17
CA ILE A 349 15.97 -0.42 -11.04
C ILE A 349 17.42 -0.82 -10.78
N GLU A 350 18.25 -0.73 -11.81
CA GLU A 350 19.64 -1.21 -11.79
C GLU A 350 20.60 -0.19 -11.18
N LYS A 351 20.22 1.10 -11.19
CA LYS A 351 20.95 2.17 -10.52
C LYS A 351 20.14 2.69 -9.32
N PRO A 352 19.93 1.91 -8.25
CA PRO A 352 19.26 2.41 -7.06
C PRO A 352 20.13 3.44 -6.34
N ALA A 353 19.52 4.36 -5.59
CA ALA A 353 20.25 5.09 -4.55
C ALA A 353 20.77 4.09 -3.52
N LEU A 354 21.97 4.34 -3.01
CA LEU A 354 22.61 3.48 -2.01
C LEU A 354 22.95 4.28 -0.75
N ILE A 355 22.80 3.65 0.41
CA ILE A 355 23.32 4.14 1.69
C ILE A 355 24.52 3.27 2.05
N ASN A 356 25.73 3.84 2.01
CA ASN A 356 26.97 3.09 2.23
C ASN A 356 27.03 1.80 1.39
N LYS A 357 26.80 1.92 0.08
CA LYS A 357 26.70 0.81 -0.90
C LYS A 357 25.53 -0.16 -0.74
N ARG A 358 24.69 -0.02 0.29
CA ARG A 358 23.55 -0.92 0.52
C ARG A 358 22.27 -0.36 -0.11
N LYS A 359 21.49 -1.24 -0.72
CA LYS A 359 20.21 -0.91 -1.32
C LYS A 359 19.20 -0.60 -0.22
N PHE A 360 18.26 0.29 -0.48
CA PHE A 360 17.17 0.53 0.46
C PHE A 360 15.85 0.80 -0.26
N ASP A 361 14.77 0.66 0.48
CA ASP A 361 13.45 1.16 0.10
C ASP A 361 12.90 2.05 1.22
N ILE A 362 11.85 2.82 0.93
CA ILE A 362 11.20 3.73 1.85
C ILE A 362 9.77 3.26 2.08
N ARG A 363 9.41 3.04 3.35
CA ARG A 363 8.03 2.84 3.79
C ARG A 363 7.46 4.15 4.33
N VAL A 364 6.32 4.55 3.80
CA VAL A 364 5.47 5.63 4.35
C VAL A 364 4.03 5.16 4.50
N TRP A 365 3.23 5.90 5.25
CA TRP A 365 1.84 5.55 5.50
C TRP A 365 0.87 6.56 4.89
N GLY A 366 -0.17 6.04 4.25
CA GLY A 366 -1.32 6.80 3.76
C GLY A 366 -2.59 6.35 4.46
N LEU A 367 -3.50 7.26 4.80
CA LEU A 367 -4.77 6.97 5.45
C LEU A 367 -5.92 7.46 4.58
N ILE A 368 -6.94 6.64 4.36
CA ILE A 368 -8.25 7.10 3.87
C ILE A 368 -9.26 6.93 5.00
N THR A 369 -9.88 8.02 5.41
CA THR A 369 -10.90 8.05 6.48
C THR A 369 -12.27 7.62 5.98
N HIS A 370 -13.20 7.42 6.90
CA HIS A 370 -14.62 7.14 6.62
C HIS A 370 -15.34 8.27 5.86
N GLU A 371 -14.80 9.49 5.87
CA GLU A 371 -15.30 10.60 5.07
C GLU A 371 -14.66 10.67 3.66
N LEU A 372 -13.79 9.71 3.34
CA LEU A 372 -12.96 9.64 2.13
C LEU A 372 -11.95 10.80 2.03
N ASP A 373 -11.55 11.36 3.17
CA ASP A 373 -10.42 12.27 3.25
C ASP A 373 -9.12 11.46 3.33
N ALA A 374 -8.16 11.82 2.49
CA ALA A 374 -6.89 11.14 2.32
C ALA A 374 -5.74 11.90 2.99
N TYR A 375 -4.89 11.18 3.71
CA TYR A 375 -3.82 11.74 4.52
C TYR A 375 -2.49 11.03 4.27
N PHE A 376 -1.39 11.72 4.60
CA PHE A 376 -0.02 11.23 4.64
C PHE A 376 0.52 11.38 6.06
N PHE A 377 1.09 10.32 6.65
CA PHE A 377 1.77 10.44 7.94
C PHE A 377 3.13 11.10 7.74
N GLN A 378 3.45 12.14 8.51
CA GLN A 378 4.61 13.00 8.28
C GLN A 378 5.96 12.26 8.29
N GLU A 379 6.06 11.18 9.04
CA GLU A 379 7.24 10.33 9.10
C GLU A 379 7.10 9.04 8.30
N GLY A 380 8.25 8.46 7.98
CA GLY A 380 8.38 7.15 7.38
C GLY A 380 9.69 6.53 7.84
N TYR A 381 10.00 5.35 7.31
CA TYR A 381 11.27 4.71 7.62
C TYR A 381 11.87 4.05 6.38
N ILE A 382 13.19 4.06 6.34
CA ILE A 382 14.00 3.45 5.31
C ILE A 382 14.37 2.05 5.75
N ARG A 383 14.27 1.07 4.85
CA ARG A 383 14.65 -0.32 5.08
C ARG A 383 15.87 -0.65 4.21
N THR A 384 17.00 -0.91 4.85
CA THR A 384 18.28 -1.17 4.16
C THR A 384 18.51 -2.68 3.97
N SER A 385 19.24 -3.05 2.92
CA SER A 385 19.83 -4.37 2.78
C SER A 385 20.93 -4.57 3.83
N SER A 386 21.19 -5.81 4.22
CA SER A 386 22.30 -6.15 5.11
C SER A 386 23.63 -6.28 4.36
N GLU A 387 23.57 -6.43 3.03
CA GLU A 387 24.73 -6.64 2.16
C GLU A 387 24.93 -5.48 1.19
N ASP A 388 26.19 -5.29 0.76
CA ASP A 388 26.58 -4.36 -0.30
C ASP A 388 25.87 -4.71 -1.62
N PHE A 389 25.47 -3.67 -2.35
CA PHE A 389 24.83 -3.82 -3.64
C PHE A 389 25.79 -4.37 -4.68
N THR A 390 25.39 -5.49 -5.29
CA THR A 390 26.06 -6.11 -6.42
C THR A 390 25.00 -6.49 -7.46
N TYR A 391 25.42 -6.74 -8.70
CA TYR A 391 24.52 -7.23 -9.74
C TYR A 391 24.32 -8.77 -9.69
N ASN A 392 24.81 -9.45 -8.65
CA ASN A 392 24.63 -10.88 -8.48
C ASN A 392 23.19 -11.20 -8.02
N ILE A 393 22.36 -11.60 -8.98
CA ILE A 393 20.93 -11.88 -8.80
C ILE A 393 20.61 -13.04 -7.84
N GLU A 394 21.59 -13.87 -7.50
CA GLU A 394 21.40 -15.03 -6.61
C GLU A 394 21.28 -14.65 -5.14
N ASN A 395 21.89 -13.53 -4.73
CA ASN A 395 21.88 -13.07 -3.34
C ASN A 395 20.63 -12.23 -3.04
N THR A 396 19.63 -12.87 -2.44
CA THR A 396 18.37 -12.20 -2.07
C THR A 396 18.55 -11.10 -1.03
N PHE A 397 19.56 -11.20 -0.15
CA PHE A 397 19.83 -10.19 0.88
C PHE A 397 20.35 -8.87 0.30
N VAL A 398 20.93 -8.89 -0.90
CA VAL A 398 21.32 -7.68 -1.64
C VAL A 398 20.11 -6.98 -2.23
N HIS A 399 19.16 -7.74 -2.79
CA HIS A 399 18.15 -7.18 -3.67
C HIS A 399 16.78 -6.95 -3.01
N LEU A 400 16.46 -7.64 -1.92
CA LEU A 400 15.16 -7.60 -1.24
C LEU A 400 15.28 -7.03 0.17
N THR A 401 14.85 -5.80 0.36
CA THR A 401 15.01 -5.00 1.60
C THR A 401 13.95 -5.27 2.67
N ASN A 402 12.98 -6.15 2.41
CA ASN A 402 11.93 -6.48 3.38
C ASN A 402 12.50 -7.11 4.65
N ASN A 403 12.10 -6.60 5.82
CA ASN A 403 12.56 -7.13 7.11
C ASN A 403 12.27 -8.65 7.29
N ALA A 404 11.17 -9.14 6.69
CA ALA A 404 10.84 -10.57 6.69
C ALA A 404 11.93 -11.46 6.05
N ILE A 405 12.77 -10.89 5.20
CA ILE A 405 13.92 -11.56 4.57
C ILE A 405 15.19 -11.16 5.32
N GLN A 406 15.42 -9.86 5.51
CA GLN A 406 16.67 -9.32 6.05
C GLN A 406 17.01 -9.85 7.45
N LYS A 407 16.02 -10.13 8.31
CA LYS A 407 16.24 -10.69 9.65
C LYS A 407 17.00 -12.03 9.69
N TYR A 408 17.08 -12.72 8.55
CA TYR A 408 17.81 -13.98 8.40
C TYR A 408 19.23 -13.79 7.83
N SER A 409 19.64 -12.56 7.46
CA SER A 409 21.04 -12.29 7.14
C SER A 409 21.90 -12.35 8.41
N GLN A 410 23.16 -12.75 8.24
CA GLN A 410 24.17 -12.69 9.29
C GLN A 410 24.50 -11.24 9.69
N ASN A 411 24.39 -10.31 8.75
CA ASN A 411 24.71 -8.89 8.90
C ASN A 411 23.50 -8.04 9.32
N TYR A 412 22.36 -8.67 9.65
CA TYR A 412 21.16 -7.94 10.10
C TYR A 412 21.41 -7.18 11.40
N GLY A 413 21.13 -5.88 11.40
CA GLY A 413 21.35 -4.99 12.53
C GLY A 413 22.79 -4.54 12.71
N GLN A 414 23.72 -4.91 11.82
CA GLN A 414 25.15 -4.59 11.98
C GLN A 414 25.45 -3.09 11.85
N PHE A 415 24.75 -2.39 10.96
CA PHE A 415 25.00 -0.97 10.65
C PHE A 415 24.03 -0.03 11.36
N GLU A 416 22.78 -0.45 11.51
CA GLU A 416 21.74 0.27 12.24
C GLU A 416 20.71 -0.72 12.82
N ASP A 417 20.07 -0.34 13.92
CA ASP A 417 19.10 -1.19 14.61
C ASP A 417 17.97 -1.64 13.67
N GLY A 418 17.91 -2.95 13.46
CA GLY A 418 16.88 -3.59 12.63
C GLY A 418 16.90 -3.19 11.16
N ASN A 419 18.04 -2.71 10.63
CA ASN A 419 18.19 -2.22 9.26
C ASN A 419 17.19 -1.09 8.92
N GLN A 420 16.92 -0.21 9.88
CA GLN A 420 15.92 0.83 9.77
C GLN A 420 16.48 2.21 10.10
N LEU A 421 16.24 3.17 9.21
CA LEU A 421 16.69 4.56 9.35
C LEU A 421 15.51 5.53 9.26
N SER A 422 15.59 6.64 10.00
CA SER A 422 14.63 7.74 9.90
C SER A 422 14.92 8.65 8.70
N PHE A 423 13.95 9.50 8.33
CA PHE A 423 14.18 10.58 7.36
C PHE A 423 15.29 11.55 7.78
N LYS A 424 15.40 11.83 9.08
CA LYS A 424 16.51 12.63 9.61
C LYS A 424 17.86 11.96 9.35
N ASN A 425 17.98 10.65 9.62
CA ASN A 425 19.23 9.93 9.35
C ASN A 425 19.61 9.99 7.86
N TYR A 426 18.63 9.94 6.97
CA TYR A 426 18.89 10.06 5.55
C TYR A 426 19.27 11.48 5.12
N GLN A 427 18.64 12.50 5.70
CA GLN A 427 19.03 13.89 5.49
C GLN A 427 20.48 14.14 5.93
N ASP A 428 20.86 13.61 7.09
CA ASP A 428 22.22 13.66 7.62
C ASP A 428 23.21 12.92 6.68
N TYR A 429 22.80 11.76 6.15
CA TYR A 429 23.59 11.01 5.15
C TYR A 429 23.80 11.82 3.86
N LEU A 430 22.74 12.38 3.26
CA LEU A 430 22.82 13.18 2.04
C LEU A 430 23.78 14.37 2.21
N GLN A 431 23.71 15.05 3.36
CA GLN A 431 24.62 16.14 3.71
C GLN A 431 26.07 15.67 3.82
N SER A 432 26.31 14.54 4.51
CA SER A 432 27.66 13.95 4.65
C SER A 432 28.28 13.58 3.30
N GLN A 433 27.48 13.09 2.36
CA GLN A 433 27.91 12.70 1.01
C GLN A 433 27.91 13.88 0.03
N LYS A 434 27.52 15.08 0.46
CA LYS A 434 27.37 16.28 -0.38
C LYS A 434 26.44 16.06 -1.57
N ILE A 435 25.43 15.21 -1.41
CA ILE A 435 24.40 14.98 -2.42
C ILE A 435 23.41 16.14 -2.36
N ASN A 436 23.22 16.83 -3.48
CA ASN A 436 22.30 17.97 -3.58
C ASN A 436 20.84 17.49 -3.66
N CYS A 437 20.32 17.01 -2.55
CA CYS A 437 18.94 16.53 -2.41
C CYS A 437 18.43 16.85 -1.01
N ASN A 438 17.17 17.29 -0.91
CA ASN A 438 16.48 17.54 0.35
C ASN A 438 15.41 16.48 0.57
N VAL A 439 15.40 15.85 1.76
CA VAL A 439 14.42 14.81 2.09
C VAL A 439 12.99 15.35 2.07
N GLN A 440 12.78 16.63 2.37
CA GLN A 440 11.46 17.25 2.28
C GLN A 440 10.93 17.28 0.85
N ASP A 441 11.79 17.46 -0.16
CA ASP A 441 11.39 17.40 -1.56
C ASP A 441 11.00 15.98 -1.94
N LEU A 442 11.75 14.97 -1.48
CA LEU A 442 11.39 13.56 -1.66
C LEU A 442 10.03 13.23 -1.03
N ILE A 443 9.78 13.72 0.19
CA ILE A 443 8.48 13.59 0.88
C ILE A 443 7.37 14.24 0.06
N ASN A 444 7.58 15.42 -0.49
CA ASN A 444 6.58 16.10 -1.34
C ASN A 444 6.28 15.27 -2.59
N LYS A 445 7.32 14.76 -3.27
CA LYS A 445 7.11 13.89 -4.43
C LYS A 445 6.41 12.55 -4.03
N MET A 446 6.64 12.01 -2.83
CA MET A 446 5.91 10.82 -2.33
C MET A 446 4.43 11.15 -2.06
N LYS A 447 4.13 12.29 -1.44
CA LYS A 447 2.76 12.78 -1.21
C LYS A 447 1.98 12.90 -2.52
N GLU A 448 2.59 13.47 -3.55
CA GLU A 448 2.00 13.58 -4.89
C GLU A 448 1.64 12.21 -5.48
N ARG A 449 2.55 11.24 -5.40
CA ARG A 449 2.31 9.87 -5.88
C ARG A 449 1.21 9.15 -5.09
N ILE A 450 1.17 9.32 -3.77
CA ILE A 450 0.09 8.77 -2.92
C ILE A 450 -1.26 9.38 -3.31
N TRP A 451 -1.30 10.70 -3.47
CA TRP A 451 -2.50 11.40 -3.90
C TRP A 451 -2.97 10.95 -5.29
N MET A 452 -2.04 10.74 -6.22
CA MET A 452 -2.32 10.19 -7.56
C MET A 452 -2.94 8.78 -7.47
N VAL A 453 -2.35 7.89 -6.67
CA VAL A 453 -2.89 6.53 -6.43
C VAL A 453 -4.32 6.61 -5.88
N PHE A 454 -4.56 7.40 -4.84
CA PHE A 454 -5.88 7.54 -4.26
C PHE A 454 -6.92 8.12 -5.23
N ASN A 455 -6.54 9.08 -6.07
CA ASN A 455 -7.44 9.59 -7.11
C ASN A 455 -7.73 8.56 -8.21
N SER A 456 -6.77 7.70 -8.55
CA SER A 456 -6.94 6.66 -9.57
C SER A 456 -8.05 5.66 -9.23
N VAL A 457 -8.36 5.48 -7.94
CA VAL A 457 -9.38 4.54 -7.44
C VAL A 457 -10.58 5.22 -6.79
N LYS A 458 -10.70 6.55 -6.88
CA LYS A 458 -11.74 7.33 -6.19
C LYS A 458 -13.16 6.77 -6.35
N ASN A 459 -13.52 6.32 -7.55
CA ASN A 459 -14.85 5.77 -7.86
C ASN A 459 -14.93 4.24 -7.78
N LYS A 460 -13.85 3.58 -7.33
CA LYS A 460 -13.72 2.11 -7.28
C LYS A 460 -13.56 1.61 -5.84
N LEU A 461 -12.85 2.36 -5.00
CA LEU A 461 -12.56 1.98 -3.62
C LEU A 461 -13.82 1.83 -2.76
N ASN A 462 -14.80 2.72 -2.95
CA ASN A 462 -16.04 2.77 -2.18
C ASN A 462 -17.28 3.07 -3.05
N PHE A 463 -17.44 2.36 -4.16
CA PHE A 463 -18.53 2.62 -5.11
C PHE A 463 -19.93 2.32 -4.53
N GLU A 464 -20.01 1.42 -3.53
CA GLU A 464 -21.23 1.09 -2.78
C GLU A 464 -21.57 2.11 -1.67
N ASP A 465 -20.84 3.23 -1.59
CA ASP A 465 -21.04 4.33 -0.62
C ASP A 465 -21.10 3.87 0.86
N ARG A 466 -20.24 2.91 1.24
CA ARG A 466 -20.10 2.43 2.62
C ARG A 466 -19.65 3.59 3.53
N LYS A 467 -20.31 3.81 4.66
CA LYS A 467 -20.10 5.01 5.50
C LYS A 467 -19.05 4.89 6.59
N TYR A 468 -18.70 3.68 6.99
CA TYR A 468 -17.94 3.45 8.22
C TYR A 468 -16.73 2.55 7.99
N CYS A 469 -15.99 2.84 6.93
CA CYS A 469 -14.73 2.16 6.58
C CYS A 469 -13.61 3.19 6.58
N PHE A 470 -12.49 2.91 7.23
CA PHE A 470 -11.25 3.64 7.01
C PHE A 470 -10.14 2.62 6.77
N GLU A 471 -9.01 3.05 6.23
CA GLU A 471 -7.89 2.12 6.02
C GLU A 471 -6.56 2.86 6.00
N ILE A 472 -5.56 2.24 6.66
CA ILE A 472 -4.18 2.66 6.65
C ILE A 472 -3.42 1.78 5.67
N PHE A 473 -2.80 2.41 4.68
CA PHE A 473 -2.00 1.78 3.65
C PHE A 473 -0.52 2.03 3.90
N GLY A 474 0.32 1.01 3.69
CA GLY A 474 1.77 1.15 3.63
C GLY A 474 2.21 1.30 2.18
N PHE A 475 2.81 2.43 1.84
CA PHE A 475 3.37 2.68 0.51
C PHE A 475 4.87 2.39 0.53
N ASP A 476 5.32 1.65 -0.48
CA ASP A 476 6.72 1.26 -0.63
C ASP A 476 7.29 2.02 -1.84
N PHE A 477 8.29 2.84 -1.59
CA PHE A 477 9.02 3.59 -2.60
C PHE A 477 10.48 3.15 -2.66
N ILE A 478 11.14 3.40 -3.77
CA ILE A 478 12.59 3.30 -3.89
C ILE A 478 13.11 4.55 -4.59
N LEU A 479 14.34 4.93 -4.28
CA LEU A 479 15.03 6.01 -4.96
C LEU A 479 16.02 5.43 -5.98
N ASP A 480 16.13 6.05 -7.15
CA ASP A 480 17.26 5.78 -8.05
C ASP A 480 18.48 6.63 -7.71
N ALA A 481 19.59 6.40 -8.41
CA ALA A 481 20.85 7.11 -8.21
C ALA A 481 20.72 8.63 -8.35
N ASP A 482 19.76 9.09 -9.17
CA ASP A 482 19.46 10.51 -9.40
C ASP A 482 18.48 11.08 -8.36
N GLN A 483 18.13 10.31 -7.33
CA GLN A 483 17.19 10.67 -6.27
C GLN A 483 15.75 10.86 -6.78
N GLU A 484 15.39 10.21 -7.89
CA GLU A 484 13.99 10.12 -8.31
C GLU A 484 13.26 9.02 -7.56
N VAL A 485 12.01 9.31 -7.21
CA VAL A 485 11.17 8.46 -6.36
C VAL A 485 10.32 7.55 -7.25
N TRP A 486 10.33 6.25 -6.94
CA TRP A 486 9.61 5.25 -7.72
C TRP A 486 8.65 4.48 -6.81
N LEU A 487 7.36 4.46 -7.14
CA LEU A 487 6.36 3.67 -6.43
C LEU A 487 6.52 2.19 -6.76
N ILE A 488 6.71 1.35 -5.74
CA ILE A 488 6.90 -0.10 -5.89
C ILE A 488 5.62 -0.86 -5.56
N GLU A 489 4.99 -0.64 -4.42
CA GLU A 489 3.75 -1.32 -4.05
C GLU A 489 2.96 -0.54 -2.99
N VAL A 490 1.71 -0.95 -2.79
CA VAL A 490 0.85 -0.45 -1.72
C VAL A 490 0.27 -1.63 -0.96
N ASN A 491 0.39 -1.61 0.35
CA ASN A 491 0.08 -2.71 1.25
C ASN A 491 -1.09 -2.32 2.17
N THR A 492 -2.14 -3.15 2.27
CA THR A 492 -3.25 -2.93 3.23
C THR A 492 -2.93 -3.39 4.65
N ASN A 493 -1.91 -4.22 4.78
CA ASN A 493 -1.28 -4.52 6.05
C ASN A 493 0.08 -3.79 6.08
N PRO A 494 0.15 -2.57 6.61
CA PRO A 494 1.38 -1.78 6.61
C PRO A 494 2.49 -2.35 7.51
N CYS A 495 2.28 -3.50 8.17
CA CYS A 495 3.12 -4.06 9.22
C CYS A 495 3.22 -3.09 10.42
N ILE A 496 2.42 -3.33 11.46
CA ILE A 496 2.45 -2.51 12.69
C ILE A 496 3.33 -3.13 13.80
N GLU A 497 4.40 -3.82 13.40
CA GLU A 497 5.37 -4.44 14.33
C GLU A 497 6.40 -3.42 14.83
N GLU A 498 6.56 -3.36 16.15
CA GLU A 498 7.51 -2.51 16.86
C GLU A 498 8.95 -3.08 16.85
N SER A 499 9.44 -3.41 15.65
CA SER A 499 10.67 -4.21 15.43
C SER A 499 11.99 -3.47 15.66
N SER A 500 11.97 -2.15 15.87
CA SER A 500 13.13 -1.31 16.16
C SER A 500 12.75 -0.18 17.13
N PRO A 501 13.72 0.49 17.75
CA PRO A 501 13.45 1.70 18.55
C PRO A 501 12.68 2.77 17.75
N LEU A 502 13.00 2.93 16.46
CA LEU A 502 12.31 3.87 15.58
C LEU A 502 10.83 3.52 15.42
N LEU A 503 10.51 2.25 15.16
CA LEU A 503 9.12 1.81 14.97
C LEU A 503 8.32 1.75 16.26
N LYS A 504 8.98 1.50 17.41
CA LYS A 504 8.38 1.67 18.75
C LYS A 504 7.91 3.10 19.01
N MET A 505 8.55 4.09 18.37
CA MET A 505 8.16 5.49 18.46
C MET A 505 7.07 5.85 17.43
N TYR A 506 7.27 5.49 16.16
CA TYR A 506 6.38 5.94 15.07
C TYR A 506 5.04 5.22 15.02
N ILE A 507 5.00 3.89 15.16
CA ILE A 507 3.77 3.12 14.91
C ILE A 507 2.68 3.41 15.94
N PRO A 508 2.97 3.48 17.26
CA PRO A 508 1.94 3.83 18.23
C PRO A 508 1.35 5.23 17.99
N ARG A 509 2.21 6.22 17.69
CA ARG A 509 1.78 7.58 17.34
C ARG A 509 0.92 7.59 16.08
N MET A 510 1.36 6.91 15.01
CA MET A 510 0.65 6.80 13.75
C MET A 510 -0.77 6.24 13.94
N LEU A 511 -0.91 5.17 14.73
CA LEU A 511 -2.21 4.55 15.00
C LEU A 511 -3.11 5.42 15.89
N ASP A 512 -2.58 5.99 16.97
CA ASP A 512 -3.36 6.84 17.86
C ASP A 512 -3.89 8.08 17.14
N ASP A 513 -3.04 8.76 16.37
CA ASP A 513 -3.43 9.91 15.56
C ASP A 513 -4.42 9.54 14.45
N ALA A 514 -4.33 8.33 13.87
CA ALA A 514 -5.31 7.85 12.91
C ALA A 514 -6.69 7.63 13.57
N PHE A 515 -6.73 7.12 14.79
CA PHE A 515 -7.97 6.96 15.56
C PHE A 515 -8.61 8.30 15.91
N LYS A 516 -7.80 9.33 16.22
CA LYS A 516 -8.30 10.71 16.41
C LYS A 516 -9.02 11.25 15.17
N LEU A 517 -8.59 10.87 13.95
CA LEU A 517 -9.21 11.27 12.67
C LEU A 517 -10.36 10.36 12.20
N THR A 518 -10.58 9.22 12.87
CA THR A 518 -11.52 8.19 12.40
C THR A 518 -12.47 7.77 13.50
N LEU A 519 -11.98 6.95 14.42
CA LEU A 519 -12.72 6.40 15.54
C LEU A 519 -13.33 7.49 16.43
N ASP A 520 -12.51 8.45 16.85
CA ASP A 520 -12.92 9.47 17.81
C ASP A 520 -13.81 10.56 17.16
N VAL A 521 -13.74 10.71 15.83
CA VAL A 521 -14.69 11.53 15.07
C VAL A 521 -16.08 10.90 15.08
N LEU A 522 -16.17 9.58 14.88
CA LEU A 522 -17.45 8.86 14.84
C LEU A 522 -18.05 8.64 16.23
N PHE A 523 -17.18 8.45 17.22
CA PHE A 523 -17.49 8.14 18.61
C PHE A 523 -16.73 9.08 19.56
N PRO A 524 -17.14 10.36 19.63
CA PRO A 524 -16.47 11.36 20.43
C PRO A 524 -16.36 10.93 21.91
N PRO A 525 -15.23 11.18 22.60
CA PRO A 525 -15.11 10.92 24.03
C PRO A 525 -16.08 11.81 24.82
N PRO A 526 -16.55 11.39 26.01
CA PRO A 526 -17.65 12.07 26.70
C PRO A 526 -17.35 13.55 27.06
N ASN A 527 -16.07 13.89 27.20
CA ASN A 527 -15.62 15.25 27.52
C ASN A 527 -15.48 16.18 26.29
N SER A 528 -15.71 15.70 25.06
CA SER A 528 -15.52 16.48 23.83
C SER A 528 -16.72 17.33 23.43
N HIS A 529 -17.87 17.16 24.08
CA HIS A 529 -19.04 18.02 23.92
C HIS A 529 -19.28 18.85 25.18
N LYS A 530 -19.25 20.18 25.05
CA LYS A 530 -19.87 21.14 25.98
C LYS A 530 -21.41 21.04 25.95
N GLN A 531 -21.98 19.84 26.08
CA GLN A 531 -23.42 19.65 26.25
C GLN A 531 -23.66 18.95 27.58
N SER A 532 -24.29 19.71 28.46
CA SER A 532 -24.79 19.38 29.80
C SER A 532 -25.15 17.90 30.00
N LEU A 533 -24.29 17.18 30.72
CA LEU A 533 -24.66 15.96 31.44
C LEU A 533 -25.30 16.33 32.79
N PRO A 534 -26.28 15.55 33.31
CA PRO A 534 -26.89 15.77 34.61
C PRO A 534 -25.84 15.73 35.75
N GLN A 535 -26.02 16.60 36.75
CA GLN A 535 -25.11 16.98 37.85
C GLN A 535 -24.54 15.87 38.77
N ILE A 536 -24.63 14.58 38.45
CA ILE A 536 -24.32 13.49 39.40
C ILE A 536 -22.89 12.92 39.25
N TYR A 537 -22.15 13.29 38.21
CA TYR A 537 -20.75 12.87 38.02
C TYR A 537 -19.85 14.04 37.64
N GLN A 538 -19.63 14.97 38.58
CA GLN A 538 -18.51 15.92 38.48
C GLN A 538 -17.25 15.26 39.04
N LEU A 539 -16.49 14.59 38.18
CA LEU A 539 -15.06 14.33 38.42
C LEU A 539 -14.26 15.61 38.11
N PRO A 540 -13.05 15.77 38.70
CA PRO A 540 -12.28 17.01 38.59
C PRO A 540 -12.05 17.41 37.13
N GLN A 541 -12.25 18.69 36.82
CA GLN A 541 -12.00 19.27 35.50
C GLN A 541 -10.51 19.24 35.18
N ILE A 542 -10.04 18.18 34.55
CA ILE A 542 -8.77 18.18 33.84
C ILE A 542 -9.09 18.64 32.42
N LYS A 543 -8.56 19.82 32.04
CA LYS A 543 -8.43 20.19 30.63
C LYS A 543 -7.38 19.25 30.02
N GLU A 544 -7.78 18.06 29.63
CA GLU A 544 -6.94 17.24 28.76
C GLU A 544 -6.99 17.89 27.37
N GLU A 545 -6.03 18.78 27.13
CA GLU A 545 -5.53 19.07 25.79
C GLU A 545 -5.27 17.73 25.07
N GLN A 546 -5.57 17.63 23.77
CA GLN A 546 -5.55 16.36 23.01
C GLN A 546 -4.13 15.86 22.70
N HIS A 547 -3.25 15.87 23.71
CA HIS A 547 -1.89 15.36 23.67
C HIS A 547 -1.89 13.88 23.27
N SER A 548 -1.02 13.50 22.35
CA SER A 548 -0.67 12.10 22.15
C SER A 548 0.23 11.62 23.28
N ASP A 549 -0.11 10.48 23.88
CA ASP A 549 0.72 9.73 24.82
C ASP A 549 1.95 9.08 24.16
N TYR A 550 2.06 9.20 22.84
CA TYR A 550 3.11 8.61 22.02
C TYR A 550 3.98 9.72 21.41
N PRO A 551 4.94 10.27 22.17
CA PRO A 551 5.78 11.36 21.69
C PRO A 551 6.68 10.90 20.55
N VAL A 552 6.87 11.78 19.58
CA VAL A 552 7.83 11.60 18.49
C VAL A 552 8.78 12.79 18.49
N VAL A 553 10.08 12.51 18.50
CA VAL A 553 11.12 13.55 18.55
C VAL A 553 10.93 14.52 17.38
N GLY A 554 10.87 15.82 17.69
CA GLY A 554 10.71 16.89 16.68
C GLY A 554 9.26 17.28 16.38
N TYR A 555 8.26 16.62 16.97
CA TYR A 555 6.84 16.94 16.76
C TYR A 555 6.13 17.28 18.07
N SER A 556 5.18 18.21 18.03
CA SER A 556 4.31 18.50 19.17
C SER A 556 3.38 17.32 19.46
N ASN A 557 3.06 17.07 20.74
CA ASN A 557 2.09 16.06 21.13
C ASN A 557 0.65 16.50 20.88
N ASP A 558 0.40 17.82 20.78
CA ASP A 558 -0.91 18.40 20.50
C ASP A 558 -1.34 18.28 19.03
N GLU A 559 -0.38 18.08 18.14
CA GLU A 559 -0.63 18.08 16.70
C GLU A 559 -0.80 16.67 16.16
N ASN A 560 -1.78 16.49 15.29
CA ASN A 560 -1.93 15.23 14.56
C ASN A 560 -0.88 15.15 13.46
N MET A 561 -0.11 14.07 13.43
CA MET A 561 0.96 13.88 12.45
C MET A 561 0.46 13.44 11.06
N TRP A 562 -0.83 13.16 10.88
CA TRP A 562 -1.43 12.92 9.57
C TRP A 562 -1.76 14.23 8.86
N MET A 563 -1.02 14.54 7.80
CA MET A 563 -1.26 15.67 6.93
C MET A 563 -2.34 15.36 5.89
N LEU A 564 -3.36 16.21 5.78
CA LEU A 564 -4.39 16.11 4.75
C LEU A 564 -3.79 16.33 3.35
N LEU A 565 -3.98 15.37 2.46
CA LEU A 565 -3.66 15.48 1.02
C LEU A 565 -4.86 16.03 0.22
N GLY A 566 -6.07 15.61 0.56
CA GLY A 566 -7.29 16.04 -0.10
C GLY A 566 -8.48 15.11 0.18
N SER A 567 -9.63 15.40 -0.45
CA SER A 567 -10.85 14.61 -0.30
C SER A 567 -11.22 13.91 -1.60
N LEU A 568 -11.42 12.59 -1.53
CA LEU A 568 -11.96 11.79 -2.63
C LEU A 568 -13.48 11.97 -2.76
N ASN A 569 -14.15 12.64 -1.82
CA ASN A 569 -15.59 12.88 -1.86
C ASN A 569 -15.96 14.07 -2.77
N ASP A 570 -16.58 13.80 -3.93
CA ASP A 570 -17.00 14.82 -4.88
C ASP A 570 -17.96 15.89 -4.31
N ARG A 571 -18.76 15.52 -3.30
CA ARG A 571 -19.72 16.45 -2.69
C ARG A 571 -19.04 17.55 -1.87
N LYS A 572 -17.89 17.25 -1.25
CA LYS A 572 -17.08 18.26 -0.53
C LYS A 572 -16.36 19.19 -1.51
N ASN A 573 -15.93 18.68 -2.67
CA ASN A 573 -15.22 19.47 -3.69
C ASN A 573 -16.13 20.49 -4.42
N LYS A 574 -17.44 20.25 -4.50
CA LYS A 574 -18.42 21.19 -5.06
C LYS A 574 -18.82 22.35 -4.13
N LYS A 575 -18.55 22.26 -2.81
CA LYS A 575 -18.84 23.34 -1.86
C LYS A 575 -17.68 24.35 -1.70
N LYS A 576 -16.51 24.06 -2.30
CA LYS A 576 -15.32 24.93 -2.29
C LYS A 576 -15.09 25.69 -3.60
N LYS A 577 -15.92 25.46 -4.62
CA LYS A 577 -16.00 26.26 -5.85
C LYS A 577 -17.30 27.03 -5.83
#